data_AF-A0A8H5MX24-F1
#
_entry.id   AF-A0A8H5MX24-F1
#
_cell.length_a   1.000
_cell.length_b   1.000
_cell.length_c   1.000
_cell.angle_alpha   90.00
_cell.angle_beta   90.00
_cell.angle_gamma   90.00
#
_symmetry.space_group_name_H-M   'P 1'
#
loop_
_entity.id
_entity.type
_entity.pdbx_description
1 polymer ?
#
loop_
_entity_poly.entity_id
_entity_poly.type
_entity_poly.pdbx_seq_one_letter_code
_entity_poly.pdbx_strand_id
1 'polypeptide(L)'
;MHFPILPIIITLAGSALAAPHLPKRQNPCFVTGSEALPDEVSTQATNLASVITCDNSKTTIDGVPDVSSGGVTFSSINFAESGQSPLTFALDKFATTSPLANNNLDTFQNELNVYLATEAGIRSTGGNLAIKVPKFFLQFQMARIQQAQGAVSDIPGQTVDHQLEKVLKNAAGEDQALLDQVNELAVNLN
;
A
#
# COMPACT_ATOMS: atom_id res chain seq x y z
N MET A 1 -48.19 72.82 -16.36
CA MET A 1 -48.23 71.39 -16.75
C MET A 1 -47.16 70.68 -15.94
N HIS A 2 -47.54 70.02 -14.84
CA HIS A 2 -46.63 69.32 -13.93
C HIS A 2 -46.81 67.81 -14.14
N PHE A 3 -45.75 67.11 -14.57
CA PHE A 3 -45.68 65.66 -14.66
C PHE A 3 -44.98 65.10 -13.40
N PRO A 4 -45.53 64.10 -12.71
CA PRO A 4 -44.84 63.44 -11.60
C PRO A 4 -43.94 62.31 -12.13
N ILE A 5 -42.69 62.26 -11.63
CA ILE A 5 -41.71 61.21 -11.92
C ILE A 5 -41.85 60.11 -10.85
N LEU A 6 -42.12 58.89 -11.28
CA LEU A 6 -42.24 57.69 -10.43
C LEU A 6 -40.87 56.97 -10.35
N PRO A 7 -40.37 56.56 -9.17
CA PRO A 7 -39.13 55.79 -9.08
C PRO A 7 -39.38 54.29 -9.29
N ILE A 8 -38.65 53.68 -10.22
CA ILE A 8 -38.61 52.24 -10.47
C ILE A 8 -37.55 51.63 -9.54
N ILE A 9 -37.97 50.77 -8.61
CA ILE A 9 -37.09 49.97 -7.75
C ILE A 9 -36.83 48.64 -8.46
N ILE A 10 -35.58 48.42 -8.88
CA ILE A 10 -35.12 47.15 -9.46
C ILE A 10 -34.57 46.29 -8.31
N THR A 11 -35.29 45.23 -7.94
CA THR A 11 -34.83 44.19 -7.03
C THR A 11 -33.96 43.19 -7.80
N LEU A 12 -32.64 43.22 -7.57
CA LEU A 12 -31.72 42.20 -8.07
C LEU A 12 -31.84 40.94 -7.20
N ALA A 13 -32.46 39.89 -7.74
CA ALA A 13 -32.44 38.56 -7.14
C ALA A 13 -31.06 37.93 -7.39
N GLY A 14 -30.21 37.86 -6.36
CA GLY A 14 -28.93 37.17 -6.40
C GLY A 14 -29.14 35.65 -6.47
N SER A 15 -28.76 35.04 -7.59
CA SER A 15 -28.70 33.58 -7.72
C SER A 15 -27.51 33.05 -6.89
N ALA A 16 -27.79 32.46 -5.74
CA ALA A 16 -26.80 31.70 -4.99
C ALA A 16 -26.48 30.43 -5.78
N LEU A 17 -25.33 30.40 -6.46
CA LEU A 17 -24.77 29.19 -7.02
C LEU A 17 -24.40 28.26 -5.87
N ALA A 18 -25.16 27.19 -5.68
CA ALA A 18 -24.78 26.12 -4.76
C ALA A 18 -23.44 25.55 -5.22
N ALA A 19 -22.43 25.61 -4.35
CA ALA A 19 -21.14 24.97 -4.60
C ALA A 19 -21.37 23.46 -4.85
N PRO A 20 -20.66 22.83 -5.80
CA PRO A 20 -20.80 21.41 -6.06
C PRO A 20 -20.60 20.64 -4.76
N HIS A 21 -21.61 19.86 -4.36
CA HIS A 21 -21.50 18.91 -3.28
C HIS A 21 -20.60 17.76 -3.76
N LEU A 22 -19.29 17.97 -3.70
CA LEU A 22 -18.34 16.87 -3.83
C LEU A 22 -18.63 15.93 -2.65
N PRO A 23 -19.11 14.70 -2.87
CA PRO A 23 -19.22 13.75 -1.78
C PRO A 23 -17.84 13.65 -1.14
N LYS A 24 -17.76 13.87 0.17
CA LYS A 24 -16.51 13.70 0.93
C LYS A 24 -16.01 12.31 0.57
N ARG A 25 -14.88 12.24 -0.15
CA ARG A 25 -14.28 10.97 -0.56
C ARG A 25 -14.13 10.17 0.72
N GLN A 26 -14.87 9.07 0.86
CA GLN A 26 -14.76 8.25 2.05
C GLN A 26 -13.31 7.77 2.10
N ASN A 27 -12.63 8.04 3.22
CA ASN A 27 -11.28 7.54 3.41
C ASN A 27 -11.30 6.02 3.29
N PRO A 28 -10.28 5.39 2.68
CA PRO A 28 -10.18 3.93 2.65
C PRO A 28 -10.29 3.37 4.08
N CYS A 29 -10.91 2.21 4.25
CA CYS A 29 -11.26 1.69 5.59
C CYS A 29 -10.06 1.44 6.52
N PHE A 30 -8.86 1.36 5.96
CA PHE A 30 -7.60 1.14 6.66
C PHE A 30 -6.87 2.44 7.01
N VAL A 31 -7.31 3.60 6.52
CA VAL A 31 -6.78 4.92 6.89
C VAL A 31 -7.56 5.44 8.09
N THR A 32 -7.04 5.19 9.29
CA THR A 32 -7.77 5.40 10.56
C THR A 32 -7.36 6.65 11.33
N GLY A 33 -6.19 7.22 11.05
CA GLY A 33 -5.70 8.43 11.71
C GLY A 33 -5.89 9.71 10.89
N SER A 34 -5.27 10.79 11.37
CA SER A 34 -5.39 12.15 10.80
C SER A 34 -4.09 12.70 10.21
N GLU A 35 -2.97 11.97 10.32
CA GLU A 35 -1.70 12.41 9.77
C GLU A 35 -1.76 12.44 8.24
N ALA A 36 -1.15 13.49 7.66
CA ALA A 36 -1.08 13.64 6.22
C ALA A 36 -0.18 12.55 5.62
N LEU A 37 -0.73 11.77 4.69
CA LEU A 37 0.02 10.75 3.98
C LEU A 37 0.89 11.40 2.88
N PRO A 38 2.13 10.92 2.65
CA PRO A 38 2.88 11.28 1.46
C PRO A 38 2.08 10.97 0.17
N ASP A 39 2.26 11.78 -0.87
CA ASP A 39 1.48 11.66 -2.12
C ASP A 39 1.49 10.24 -2.71
N GLU A 40 2.64 9.57 -2.70
CA GLU A 40 2.80 8.19 -3.16
C GLU A 40 1.89 7.22 -2.39
N VAL A 41 1.82 7.35 -1.06
CA VAL A 41 1.04 6.49 -0.17
C VAL A 41 -0.43 6.82 -0.29
N SER A 42 -0.79 8.10 -0.41
CA SER A 42 -2.20 8.51 -0.59
C SER A 42 -2.79 8.03 -1.92
N THR A 43 -1.99 8.05 -2.99
CA THR A 43 -2.35 7.51 -4.31
C THR A 43 -2.50 6.00 -4.25
N GLN A 44 -1.58 5.32 -3.56
CA GLN A 44 -1.65 3.88 -3.38
C GLN A 44 -2.88 3.47 -2.54
N ALA A 45 -3.14 4.15 -1.42
CA ALA A 45 -4.32 3.91 -0.58
C ALA A 45 -5.63 4.12 -1.36
N THR A 46 -5.65 5.12 -2.23
CA THR A 46 -6.75 5.35 -3.17
C THR A 46 -6.99 4.15 -4.08
N ASN A 47 -5.92 3.64 -4.70
CA ASN A 47 -6.02 2.52 -5.65
C ASN A 47 -6.42 1.21 -4.95
N LEU A 48 -6.04 1.05 -3.68
CA LEU A 48 -6.37 -0.13 -2.87
C LEU A 48 -7.79 -0.11 -2.31
N ALA A 49 -8.46 1.05 -2.29
CA ALA A 49 -9.74 1.22 -1.61
C ALA A 49 -10.85 0.28 -2.13
N SER A 50 -10.80 -0.14 -3.41
CA SER A 50 -11.80 -1.03 -4.01
C SER A 50 -11.49 -2.52 -3.84
N VAL A 51 -10.28 -2.89 -3.44
CA VAL A 51 -9.83 -4.29 -3.32
C VAL A 51 -9.58 -4.71 -1.88
N ILE A 52 -9.43 -3.75 -0.97
CA ILE A 52 -9.27 -4.00 0.46
C ILE A 52 -10.61 -3.97 1.18
N THR A 53 -10.80 -4.97 2.03
CA THR A 53 -11.84 -4.98 3.06
C THR A 53 -11.19 -4.88 4.43
N CYS A 54 -11.90 -4.34 5.43
CA CYS A 54 -11.39 -4.21 6.80
C CYS A 54 -12.33 -4.91 7.78
N ASP A 55 -11.77 -5.73 8.67
CA ASP A 55 -12.43 -6.22 9.89
C ASP A 55 -12.13 -5.24 11.03
N ASN A 56 -13.01 -4.25 11.20
CA ASN A 56 -12.87 -3.23 12.25
C ASN A 56 -13.09 -3.78 13.67
N SER A 57 -13.47 -5.05 13.84
CA SER A 57 -13.55 -5.68 15.16
C SER A 57 -12.19 -6.12 15.70
N LYS A 58 -11.15 -6.09 14.87
CA LYS A 58 -9.78 -6.50 15.19
C LYS A 58 -8.80 -5.43 14.73
N THR A 59 -7.72 -5.27 15.49
CA THR A 59 -6.58 -4.43 15.12
C THR A 59 -5.32 -5.28 15.07
N THR A 60 -4.38 -4.88 14.22
CA THR A 60 -3.09 -5.54 14.05
C THR A 60 -1.97 -4.62 14.54
N ILE A 61 -1.04 -4.20 13.68
CA ILE A 61 0.06 -3.29 14.04
C ILE A 61 -0.44 -1.86 14.15
N ASP A 62 0.03 -1.12 15.15
CA ASP A 62 -0.21 0.31 15.40
C ASP A 62 -1.70 0.74 15.29
N GLY A 63 -2.60 -0.14 15.72
CA GLY A 63 -4.04 0.12 15.77
C GLY A 63 -4.74 0.08 14.40
N VAL A 64 -4.07 -0.38 13.35
CA VAL A 64 -4.67 -0.54 12.02
C VAL A 64 -5.65 -1.72 12.04
N PRO A 65 -6.87 -1.59 11.48
CA PRO A 65 -7.82 -2.70 11.32
C PRO A 65 -7.19 -3.88 10.60
N ASP A 66 -7.65 -5.09 10.86
CA ASP A 66 -7.20 -6.24 10.06
C ASP A 66 -7.76 -6.12 8.64
N VAL A 67 -6.86 -5.97 7.67
CA VAL A 67 -7.21 -5.75 6.26
C VAL A 67 -7.14 -7.05 5.47
N SER A 68 -7.97 -7.17 4.43
CA SER A 68 -7.96 -8.34 3.55
C SER A 68 -8.03 -7.98 2.06
N SER A 69 -7.26 -8.71 1.25
CA SER A 69 -7.27 -8.70 -0.21
C SER A 69 -7.25 -10.14 -0.73
N GLY A 70 -8.15 -10.50 -1.64
CA GLY A 70 -8.13 -11.81 -2.30
C GLY A 70 -8.12 -13.03 -1.37
N GLY A 71 -8.73 -12.91 -0.17
CA GLY A 71 -8.76 -13.97 0.84
C GLY A 71 -7.54 -14.02 1.78
N VAL A 72 -6.52 -13.19 1.56
CA VAL A 72 -5.39 -13.01 2.49
C VAL A 72 -5.76 -11.92 3.50
N THR A 73 -5.54 -12.15 4.79
CA THR A 73 -5.63 -11.12 5.83
C THR A 73 -4.23 -10.69 6.27
N PHE A 74 -4.07 -9.44 6.72
CA PHE A 74 -2.80 -9.01 7.28
C PHE A 74 -2.42 -9.84 8.51
N SER A 75 -3.38 -10.13 9.40
CA SER A 75 -3.17 -11.00 10.56
C SER A 75 -2.58 -12.37 10.19
N SER A 76 -2.96 -12.97 9.06
CA SER A 76 -2.44 -14.27 8.61
C SER A 76 -0.97 -14.22 8.13
N ILE A 77 -0.45 -13.02 7.89
CA ILE A 77 0.90 -12.75 7.39
C ILE A 77 1.61 -11.65 8.22
N ASN A 78 1.21 -11.48 9.48
CA ASN A 78 1.72 -10.45 10.36
C ASN A 78 3.08 -10.86 10.96
N PHE A 79 4.17 -10.30 10.44
CA PHE A 79 5.52 -10.61 10.94
C PHE A 79 5.68 -10.32 12.44
N ALA A 80 4.97 -9.33 12.99
CA ALA A 80 5.11 -8.91 14.40
C ALA A 80 4.59 -9.97 15.38
N GLU A 81 3.74 -10.89 14.93
CA GLU A 81 3.22 -12.01 15.73
C GLU A 81 4.02 -13.30 15.56
N SER A 82 5.00 -13.34 14.64
CA SER A 82 5.76 -14.54 14.30
C SER A 82 6.88 -14.89 15.30
N GLY A 83 7.38 -13.91 16.05
CA GLY A 83 8.60 -14.03 16.87
C GLY A 83 9.90 -14.09 16.06
N GLN A 84 9.83 -13.98 14.73
CA GLN A 84 10.99 -13.95 13.83
C GLN A 84 11.43 -12.50 13.55
N SER A 85 12.67 -12.33 13.08
CA SER A 85 13.08 -11.05 12.52
C SER A 85 12.30 -10.75 11.22
N PRO A 86 12.11 -9.47 10.86
CA PRO A 86 11.37 -9.12 9.65
C PRO A 86 11.89 -9.79 8.37
N LEU A 87 13.21 -9.95 8.20
CA LEU A 87 13.76 -10.61 7.02
C LEU A 87 13.60 -12.13 7.07
N THR A 88 13.85 -12.76 8.22
CA THR A 88 13.62 -14.21 8.41
C THR A 88 12.17 -14.57 8.07
N PHE A 89 11.23 -13.79 8.61
CA PHE A 89 9.81 -13.95 8.31
C PHE A 89 9.51 -13.83 6.82
N ALA A 90 10.07 -12.83 6.15
CA ALA A 90 9.81 -12.61 4.74
C ALA A 90 10.35 -13.75 3.85
N LEU A 91 11.55 -14.25 4.15
CA LEU A 91 12.18 -15.37 3.46
C LEU A 91 11.36 -16.66 3.60
N ASP A 92 10.84 -16.94 4.81
CA ASP A 92 10.03 -18.12 5.07
C ASP A 92 8.62 -17.99 4.48
N LYS A 93 7.94 -16.86 4.75
CA LYS A 93 6.52 -16.68 4.46
C LYS A 93 6.25 -16.45 2.97
N PHE A 94 7.11 -15.71 2.28
CA PHE A 94 6.95 -15.32 0.88
C PHE A 94 7.93 -16.06 -0.04
N ALA A 95 8.29 -17.28 0.34
CA ALA A 95 9.13 -18.15 -0.46
C ALA A 95 8.46 -18.49 -1.80
N THR A 96 9.24 -18.45 -2.88
CA THR A 96 8.83 -18.89 -4.21
C THR A 96 9.14 -20.36 -4.44
N THR A 97 8.39 -21.00 -5.33
CA THR A 97 8.66 -22.37 -5.82
C THR A 97 9.40 -22.35 -7.15
N SER A 98 10.03 -23.46 -7.54
CA SER A 98 10.63 -23.64 -8.87
C SER A 98 9.74 -24.56 -9.74
N PRO A 99 9.52 -24.26 -11.04
CA PRO A 99 10.04 -23.11 -11.79
C PRO A 99 9.49 -21.76 -11.30
N LEU A 100 10.36 -20.75 -11.16
CA LEU A 100 9.97 -19.42 -10.65
C LEU A 100 8.79 -18.81 -11.43
N ALA A 101 8.77 -18.99 -12.75
CA ALA A 101 7.70 -18.50 -13.63
C ALA A 101 6.29 -19.06 -13.31
N ASN A 102 6.20 -20.19 -12.60
CA ASN A 102 4.93 -20.84 -12.25
C ASN A 102 4.29 -20.29 -10.97
N ASN A 103 4.97 -19.42 -10.22
CA ASN A 103 4.39 -18.82 -9.02
C ASN A 103 3.23 -17.88 -9.41
N ASN A 104 2.17 -17.91 -8.62
CA ASN A 104 0.98 -17.10 -8.87
C ASN A 104 1.21 -15.65 -8.44
N LEU A 105 1.40 -14.75 -9.40
CA LEU A 105 1.62 -13.33 -9.13
C LEU A 105 0.44 -12.67 -8.39
N ASP A 106 -0.79 -13.16 -8.58
CA ASP A 106 -1.96 -12.63 -7.87
C ASP A 106 -1.90 -12.91 -6.36
N THR A 107 -1.31 -14.05 -5.96
CA THR A 107 -1.10 -14.35 -4.53
C THR A 107 -0.18 -13.31 -3.90
N PHE A 108 0.99 -13.07 -4.52
CA PHE A 108 1.95 -12.07 -4.05
C PHE A 108 1.38 -10.65 -4.09
N GLN A 109 0.57 -10.32 -5.10
CA GLN A 109 -0.10 -9.03 -5.18
C GLN A 109 -1.11 -8.84 -4.04
N ASN A 110 -1.87 -9.88 -3.67
CA ASN A 110 -2.82 -9.81 -2.56
C ASN A 110 -2.11 -9.68 -1.20
N GLU A 111 -1.01 -10.39 -1.00
CA GLU A 111 -0.14 -10.24 0.17
C GLU A 111 0.47 -8.83 0.22
N LEU A 112 0.94 -8.30 -0.92
CA LEU A 112 1.45 -6.94 -0.99
C LEU A 112 0.34 -5.91 -0.70
N ASN A 113 -0.87 -6.09 -1.23
CA ASN A 113 -1.99 -5.19 -1.01
C ASN A 113 -2.30 -5.00 0.48
N VAL A 114 -2.31 -6.08 1.27
CA VAL A 114 -2.57 -5.97 2.72
C VAL A 114 -1.41 -5.25 3.42
N TYR A 115 -0.15 -5.47 3.02
CA TYR A 115 0.99 -4.71 3.55
C TYR A 115 0.95 -3.22 3.22
N LEU A 116 0.53 -2.87 2.01
CA LEU A 116 0.41 -1.48 1.55
C LEU A 116 -0.75 -0.75 2.23
N ALA A 117 -1.88 -1.43 2.40
CA ALA A 117 -3.02 -0.91 3.15
C ALA A 117 -2.63 -0.67 4.62
N THR A 118 -1.93 -1.64 5.23
CA THR A 118 -1.40 -1.49 6.59
C THR A 118 -0.40 -0.35 6.68
N GLU A 119 0.49 -0.15 5.70
CA GLU A 119 1.40 1.01 5.67
C GLU A 119 0.65 2.34 5.70
N ALA A 120 -0.38 2.49 4.87
CA ALA A 120 -1.19 3.70 4.83
C ALA A 120 -1.88 3.92 6.19
N GLY A 121 -2.38 2.86 6.82
CA GLY A 121 -2.93 2.91 8.17
C GLY A 121 -1.93 3.39 9.22
N ILE A 122 -0.76 2.73 9.30
CA ILE A 122 0.33 3.08 10.24
C ILE A 122 0.74 4.55 10.06
N ARG A 123 0.93 4.99 8.82
CA ARG A 123 1.34 6.38 8.54
C ARG A 123 0.26 7.37 8.93
N SER A 124 -1.02 7.03 8.73
CA SER A 124 -2.13 7.92 9.07
C SER A 124 -2.23 8.16 10.59
N THR A 125 -1.69 7.28 11.41
CA THR A 125 -1.64 7.41 12.88
C THR A 125 -0.29 7.91 13.40
N GLY A 126 0.68 8.19 12.51
CA GLY A 126 2.04 8.58 12.90
C GLY A 126 2.89 7.42 13.47
N GLY A 127 2.48 6.17 13.22
CA GLY A 127 3.13 4.96 13.71
C GLY A 127 4.47 4.65 13.04
N ASN A 128 5.14 3.59 13.54
CA ASN A 128 6.47 3.21 13.07
C ASN A 128 6.38 2.14 11.97
N LEU A 129 7.17 2.31 10.91
CA LEU A 129 7.11 1.48 9.71
C LEU A 129 7.95 0.20 9.82
N ALA A 130 7.69 -0.61 10.84
CA ALA A 130 8.37 -1.89 11.03
C ALA A 130 8.09 -2.91 9.91
N ILE A 131 6.98 -2.73 9.17
CA ILE A 131 6.55 -3.57 8.04
C ILE A 131 7.41 -3.43 6.76
N LYS A 132 8.41 -2.54 6.73
CA LYS A 132 9.14 -2.20 5.51
C LYS A 132 9.84 -3.39 4.86
N VAL A 133 10.53 -4.22 5.64
CA VAL A 133 11.31 -5.34 5.10
C VAL A 133 10.40 -6.38 4.43
N PRO A 134 9.35 -6.93 5.09
CA PRO A 134 8.39 -7.83 4.44
C PRO A 134 7.75 -7.23 3.19
N LYS A 135 7.36 -5.95 3.23
CA LYS A 135 6.77 -5.25 2.08
C LYS A 135 7.74 -5.19 0.89
N PHE A 136 8.97 -4.73 1.10
CA PHE A 136 9.95 -4.64 0.02
C PHE A 136 10.36 -6.03 -0.49
N PHE A 137 10.37 -7.04 0.38
CA PHE A 137 10.63 -8.41 -0.02
C PHE A 137 9.53 -8.98 -0.93
N LEU A 138 8.26 -8.71 -0.64
CA LEU A 138 7.15 -9.03 -1.54
C LEU A 138 7.32 -8.37 -2.92
N GLN A 139 7.66 -7.07 -2.94
CA GLN A 139 7.91 -6.34 -4.20
C GLN A 139 9.10 -6.93 -4.98
N PHE A 140 10.15 -7.36 -4.28
CA PHE A 140 11.29 -8.07 -4.85
C PHE A 140 10.89 -9.42 -5.45
N GLN A 141 10.11 -10.23 -4.74
CA GLN A 141 9.62 -11.52 -5.24
C GLN A 141 8.75 -11.34 -6.48
N MET A 142 7.84 -10.37 -6.47
CA MET A 142 7.01 -10.05 -7.63
C MET A 142 7.85 -9.66 -8.84
N ALA A 143 8.87 -8.80 -8.68
CA ALA A 143 9.77 -8.42 -9.76
C ALA A 143 10.53 -9.63 -10.33
N ARG A 144 10.98 -10.55 -9.46
CA ARG A 144 11.65 -11.80 -9.88
C ARG A 144 10.71 -12.71 -10.68
N ILE A 145 9.49 -12.91 -10.19
CA ILE A 145 8.46 -13.73 -10.85
C ILE A 145 8.13 -13.13 -12.23
N GLN A 146 7.90 -11.83 -12.31
CA GLN A 146 7.64 -11.13 -13.57
C GLN A 146 8.80 -11.28 -14.56
N GLN A 147 10.04 -11.16 -14.08
CA GLN A 147 11.23 -11.37 -14.91
C GLN A 147 11.31 -12.82 -15.44
N ALA A 148 11.04 -13.82 -14.60
CA ALA A 148 11.00 -15.22 -15.00
C ALA A 148 9.85 -15.54 -15.98
N GLN A 149 8.73 -14.81 -15.89
CA GLN A 149 7.60 -14.88 -16.83
C GLN A 149 7.84 -14.13 -18.15
N GLY A 150 8.97 -13.44 -18.29
CA GLY A 150 9.27 -12.61 -19.46
C GLY A 150 8.52 -11.27 -19.49
N ALA A 151 7.90 -10.87 -18.39
CA ALA A 151 7.12 -9.64 -18.21
C ALA A 151 7.91 -8.57 -17.43
N VAL A 152 9.17 -8.34 -17.82
CA VAL A 152 10.07 -7.39 -17.14
C VAL A 152 9.49 -5.98 -17.15
N SER A 153 9.40 -5.34 -15.98
CA SER A 153 8.96 -3.95 -15.85
C SER A 153 10.08 -2.97 -16.24
N ASP A 154 9.77 -2.00 -17.11
CA ASP A 154 10.63 -0.86 -17.44
C ASP A 154 10.40 0.35 -16.51
N ILE A 155 9.42 0.24 -15.61
CA ILE A 155 9.08 1.31 -14.67
C ILE A 155 10.19 1.42 -13.61
N PRO A 156 10.84 2.59 -13.48
CA PRO A 156 11.80 2.83 -12.43
C PRO A 156 11.18 2.53 -11.07
N GLY A 157 11.87 1.71 -10.28
CA GLY A 157 11.37 1.27 -8.99
C GLY A 157 10.67 -0.08 -8.99
N GLN A 158 10.49 -0.75 -10.12
CA GLN A 158 9.83 -2.08 -10.20
C GLN A 158 10.76 -3.21 -10.67
N THR A 159 12.02 -2.90 -10.98
CA THR A 159 13.03 -3.89 -11.38
C THR A 159 13.50 -4.74 -10.20
N VAL A 160 13.98 -5.96 -10.46
CA VAL A 160 14.60 -6.84 -9.45
C VAL A 160 15.71 -6.13 -8.67
N ASP A 161 16.64 -5.47 -9.37
CA ASP A 161 17.78 -4.77 -8.74
C ASP A 161 17.34 -3.66 -7.80
N HIS A 162 16.41 -2.81 -8.23
CA HIS A 162 15.86 -1.76 -7.37
C HIS A 162 15.22 -2.36 -6.12
N GLN A 163 14.40 -3.39 -6.26
CA GLN A 163 13.70 -3.98 -5.13
C GLN A 163 14.67 -4.72 -4.19
N LEU A 164 15.71 -5.36 -4.72
CA LEU A 164 16.82 -5.91 -3.94
C LEU A 164 17.48 -4.81 -3.08
N GLU A 165 17.82 -3.67 -3.66
CA GLU A 165 18.42 -2.54 -2.93
C GLU A 165 17.50 -2.09 -1.78
N LYS A 166 16.18 -2.03 -2.04
CA LYS A 166 15.19 -1.69 -1.01
C LYS A 166 15.16 -2.70 0.12
N VAL A 167 15.22 -4.00 -0.17
CA VAL A 167 15.28 -5.05 0.86
C VAL A 167 16.54 -4.88 1.70
N LEU A 168 17.72 -4.90 1.07
CA LEU A 168 19.02 -4.85 1.76
C LEU A 168 19.17 -3.58 2.61
N LYS A 169 18.73 -2.42 2.10
CA LYS A 169 18.78 -1.16 2.84
C LYS A 169 17.95 -1.18 4.11
N ASN A 170 16.77 -1.79 4.09
CA ASN A 170 15.88 -1.83 5.25
C ASN A 170 16.19 -3.00 6.18
N ALA A 171 16.88 -4.02 5.68
CA ALA A 171 17.33 -5.19 6.42
C ALA A 171 18.79 -5.08 6.91
N ALA A 172 19.42 -3.90 6.85
CA ALA A 172 20.86 -3.75 7.12
C ALA A 172 21.33 -4.19 8.53
N GLY A 173 20.41 -4.36 9.49
CA GLY A 173 20.70 -4.88 10.83
C GLY A 173 20.43 -6.38 11.01
N GLU A 174 20.02 -7.09 9.95
CA GLU A 174 19.76 -8.53 9.96
C GLU A 174 21.06 -9.34 9.80
N ASP A 175 20.98 -10.64 10.08
CA ASP A 175 22.11 -11.55 9.93
C ASP A 175 22.63 -11.59 8.48
N GLN A 176 23.95 -11.55 8.32
CA GLN A 176 24.59 -11.53 7.01
C GLN A 176 24.18 -12.73 6.13
N ALA A 177 23.99 -13.91 6.73
CA ALA A 177 23.53 -15.10 6.00
C ALA A 177 22.14 -14.90 5.36
N LEU A 178 21.25 -14.15 6.00
CA LEU A 178 19.94 -13.81 5.44
C LEU A 178 20.11 -12.83 4.28
N LEU A 179 20.97 -11.83 4.41
CA LEU A 179 21.28 -10.88 3.34
C LEU A 179 21.89 -11.58 2.12
N ASP A 180 22.78 -12.54 2.34
CA ASP A 180 23.40 -13.35 1.28
C ASP A 180 22.34 -14.20 0.56
N GLN A 181 21.38 -14.76 1.30
CA GLN A 181 20.25 -15.49 0.71
C GLN A 181 19.39 -14.60 -0.20
N VAL A 182 19.12 -13.34 0.19
CA VAL A 182 18.39 -12.39 -0.66
C VAL A 182 19.17 -12.07 -1.94
N ASN A 183 20.49 -11.87 -1.83
CA ASN A 183 21.35 -11.65 -2.99
C ASN A 183 21.34 -12.86 -3.95
N GLU A 184 21.38 -14.07 -3.42
CA GLU A 184 21.31 -15.30 -4.22
C GLU A 184 19.97 -15.40 -4.98
N LEU A 185 18.85 -15.05 -4.32
CA LEU A 185 17.55 -15.03 -4.98
C LEU A 185 17.52 -14.08 -6.19
N ALA A 186 18.22 -12.93 -6.13
CA ALA A 186 18.21 -11.95 -7.22
C ALA A 186 18.81 -12.50 -8.53
N VAL A 187 19.79 -13.40 -8.42
CA VAL A 187 20.48 -13.99 -9.58
C VAL A 187 19.91 -15.36 -9.97
N ASN A 188 19.32 -16.09 -9.02
CA ASN A 188 18.71 -17.37 -9.28
C ASN A 188 17.24 -17.21 -9.66
N LEU A 189 16.95 -17.21 -10.96
CA LEU A 189 15.60 -17.06 -11.51
C LEU A 189 14.95 -18.39 -11.94
N ASN A 190 15.56 -19.52 -11.54
CA ASN A 190 15.04 -20.84 -11.84
C ASN A 190 13.87 -21.22 -10.91
#